data_AF-A0A761QGX9-F1
#
_entry.id   AF-A0A761QGX9-F1
#
_cell.length_a   1.000
_cell.length_b   1.000
_cell.length_c   1.000
_cell.angle_alpha   90.00
_cell.angle_beta   90.00
_cell.angle_gamma   90.00
#
_symmetry.space_group_name_H-M   'P 1'
#
loop_
_entity.id
_entity.type
_entity.pdbx_description
1 polymer ?
#
loop_
_entity_poly.entity_id
_entity_poly.type
_entity_poly.pdbx_seq_one_letter_code
_entity_poly.pdbx_strand_id
1 'polypeptide(L)'
;MPQPGLTTPDNDALPWQTTLLLALQHVLVVAATPITSVFLIAKALHFTDTVTASVLSATFLMCGLGAILQSLGVKGVGARLPFIMVPGGAPIAIFVAIALQTNIQTAIGAVILTSLFYFIALPIFRRCLHHFPPFIIGIMLLMVSINLIRLYGGLIIGQPGSADFAHPTSIILSLGTILITLIFALAFSGILRQLAVMFGLLAGTLLGMALGMALGSTDFSGVSHGPLFSFPQLLPFGWPIFDLSASLPLLIYAVISMAEATGQTIATAEIVNSTQNVQQAIPRTIRGDAVMSLLGGIFGTSLIITSGENIGVVRTTNVKSRFVTAAAGGLLILIAIFAPLVRLATCLPGSVVCGTAVIVFSIIGVIGIDMIAREPLHTPGKTYALAMGLAMGMLPILVPGLYQNFPAGVQMVFGNGMAAGTLTAILVNSLFNWSEKRTQARVKS
;
A
#
# COMPACT_ATOMS: atom_id res chain seq x y z
N MET A 1 -27.83 20.52 2.25
CA MET A 1 -28.73 19.37 2.51
C MET A 1 -28.50 18.35 1.41
N PRO A 2 -28.09 17.10 1.71
CA PRO A 2 -27.93 16.08 0.67
C PRO A 2 -29.31 15.60 0.20
N GLN A 3 -29.48 15.40 -1.11
CA GLN A 3 -30.74 14.90 -1.66
C GLN A 3 -31.06 13.49 -1.13
N PRO A 4 -32.32 13.22 -0.72
CA PRO A 4 -32.79 11.88 -0.39
C PRO A 4 -33.21 11.15 -1.68
N GLY A 5 -32.62 9.99 -1.99
CA GLY A 5 -33.19 9.13 -3.04
C GLY A 5 -32.32 8.08 -3.73
N LEU A 6 -31.00 8.07 -3.58
CA LEU A 6 -30.15 6.99 -4.12
C LEU A 6 -29.34 6.35 -3.01
N THR A 7 -30.05 5.69 -2.09
CA THR A 7 -29.45 4.62 -1.28
C THR A 7 -29.16 3.47 -2.24
N THR A 8 -27.92 3.36 -2.70
CA THR A 8 -27.43 2.15 -3.37
C THR A 8 -27.76 0.95 -2.45
N PRO A 9 -28.56 -0.04 -2.92
CA PRO A 9 -28.96 -1.15 -2.08
C PRO A 9 -27.74 -1.94 -1.61
N ASP A 10 -27.79 -2.40 -0.36
CA ASP A 10 -26.75 -3.21 0.25
C ASP A 10 -26.45 -4.43 -0.62
N ASN A 11 -25.22 -4.52 -1.12
CA ASN A 11 -24.67 -5.75 -1.69
C ASN A 11 -25.34 -6.28 -2.99
N ASP A 12 -26.22 -5.52 -3.65
CA ASP A 12 -26.90 -5.94 -4.88
C ASP A 12 -26.04 -5.73 -6.14
N ALA A 13 -26.32 -6.55 -7.16
CA ALA A 13 -25.78 -6.40 -8.50
C ALA A 13 -26.45 -5.19 -9.18
N LEU A 14 -25.68 -4.13 -9.41
CA LEU A 14 -26.12 -2.96 -10.17
C LEU A 14 -26.25 -3.32 -11.67
N PRO A 15 -26.98 -2.52 -12.46
CA PRO A 15 -26.96 -2.65 -13.92
C PRO A 15 -25.53 -2.70 -14.45
N TRP A 16 -25.26 -3.53 -15.46
CA TRP A 16 -23.91 -3.82 -15.92
C TRP A 16 -23.16 -2.55 -16.39
N GLN A 17 -23.88 -1.59 -16.99
CA GLN A 17 -23.33 -0.31 -17.45
C GLN A 17 -22.83 0.53 -16.28
N THR A 18 -23.66 0.67 -15.23
CA THR A 18 -23.31 1.39 -13.99
C THR A 18 -22.16 0.68 -13.27
N THR A 19 -22.20 -0.64 -13.20
CA THR A 19 -21.12 -1.45 -12.63
C THR A 19 -19.80 -1.20 -13.35
N LEU A 20 -19.81 -1.19 -14.69
CA LEU A 20 -18.62 -0.98 -15.50
C LEU A 20 -18.05 0.44 -15.32
N LEU A 21 -18.89 1.47 -15.32
CA LEU A 21 -18.47 2.85 -15.11
C LEU A 21 -17.84 3.06 -13.73
N LEU A 22 -18.48 2.53 -12.68
CA LEU A 22 -17.97 2.61 -11.32
C LEU A 22 -16.71 1.75 -11.14
N ALA A 23 -16.63 0.59 -11.80
CA ALA A 23 -15.44 -0.24 -11.81
C ALA A 23 -14.25 0.49 -12.44
N LEU A 24 -14.46 1.16 -13.59
CA LEU A 24 -13.45 1.99 -14.23
C LEU A 24 -12.98 3.12 -13.29
N GLN A 25 -13.90 3.77 -12.59
CA GLN A 25 -13.55 4.77 -11.59
C GLN A 25 -12.65 4.18 -10.49
N HIS A 26 -13.02 3.04 -9.91
CA HIS A 26 -12.19 2.38 -8.89
C HIS A 26 -10.79 2.04 -9.41
N VAL A 27 -10.69 1.54 -10.64
CA VAL A 27 -9.40 1.26 -11.29
C VAL A 27 -8.58 2.53 -11.41
N LEU A 28 -9.16 3.62 -11.91
CA LEU A 28 -8.44 4.88 -12.05
C LEU A 28 -7.95 5.39 -10.70
N VAL A 29 -8.79 5.44 -9.66
CA VAL A 29 -8.36 5.94 -8.35
C VAL A 29 -7.20 5.12 -7.77
N VAL A 30 -7.21 3.81 -7.95
CA VAL A 30 -6.22 2.91 -7.34
C VAL A 30 -4.97 2.72 -8.21
N ALA A 31 -5.02 2.98 -9.53
CA ALA A 31 -3.94 2.69 -10.48
C ALA A 31 -2.60 3.36 -10.12
N ALA A 32 -2.61 4.49 -9.40
CA ALA A 32 -1.38 5.19 -8.97
C ALA A 32 -0.49 4.27 -8.12
N THR A 33 -1.09 3.50 -7.22
CA THR A 33 -0.37 2.75 -6.21
C THR A 33 0.44 1.60 -6.83
N PRO A 34 -0.15 0.70 -7.66
CA PRO A 34 0.63 -0.29 -8.40
C PRO A 34 1.72 0.30 -9.29
N ILE A 35 1.43 1.39 -10.00
CA ILE A 35 2.40 2.05 -10.89
C ILE A 35 3.59 2.57 -10.09
N THR A 36 3.35 3.40 -9.08
CA THR A 36 4.41 3.99 -8.24
C THR A 36 5.24 2.92 -7.53
N SER A 37 4.58 1.85 -7.08
CA SER A 37 5.21 0.72 -6.41
C SER A 37 6.20 -0.04 -7.30
N VAL A 38 5.80 -0.35 -8.54
CA VAL A 38 6.67 -1.07 -9.47
C VAL A 38 7.81 -0.17 -9.95
N PHE A 39 7.54 1.11 -10.20
CA PHE A 39 8.57 2.09 -10.54
C PHE A 39 9.60 2.28 -9.43
N LEU A 40 9.16 2.24 -8.17
CA LEU A 40 10.07 2.24 -7.03
C LEU A 40 11.03 1.05 -7.08
N ILE A 41 10.51 -0.16 -7.23
CA ILE A 41 11.34 -1.37 -7.32
C ILE A 41 12.27 -1.29 -8.54
N ALA A 42 11.74 -0.93 -9.70
CA ALA A 42 12.47 -0.82 -10.95
C ALA A 42 13.63 0.18 -10.85
N LYS A 43 13.37 1.37 -10.29
CA LYS A 43 14.39 2.41 -10.14
C LYS A 43 15.45 2.02 -9.11
N ALA A 44 15.05 1.41 -8.00
CA ALA A 44 15.97 1.00 -6.94
C ALA A 44 16.85 -0.20 -7.36
N LEU A 45 16.32 -1.11 -8.16
CA LEU A 45 17.03 -2.32 -8.62
C LEU A 45 17.53 -2.22 -10.07
N HIS A 46 17.45 -1.04 -10.68
CA HIS A 46 17.90 -0.77 -12.06
C HIS A 46 17.31 -1.72 -13.11
N PHE A 47 16.01 -1.97 -13.04
CA PHE A 47 15.32 -2.78 -14.07
C PHE A 47 15.30 -2.07 -15.42
N THR A 48 15.35 -2.87 -16.49
CA THR A 48 15.04 -2.41 -17.83
C THR A 48 13.55 -2.12 -17.98
N ASP A 49 13.16 -1.36 -18.99
CA ASP A 49 11.74 -1.08 -19.28
C ASP A 49 10.95 -2.37 -19.55
N THR A 50 11.59 -3.36 -20.18
CA THR A 50 10.97 -4.66 -20.45
C THR A 50 10.63 -5.42 -19.16
N VAL A 51 11.55 -5.46 -18.19
CA VAL A 51 11.34 -6.07 -16.88
C VAL A 51 10.31 -5.27 -16.09
N THR A 52 10.40 -3.93 -16.13
CA THR A 52 9.45 -3.04 -15.46
C THR A 52 8.02 -3.25 -15.97
N ALA A 53 7.84 -3.33 -17.29
CA ALA A 53 6.55 -3.65 -17.91
C ALA A 53 6.05 -5.03 -17.47
N SER A 54 6.92 -6.06 -17.47
CA SER A 54 6.55 -7.41 -17.05
C SER A 54 6.08 -7.45 -15.58
N VAL A 55 6.82 -6.82 -14.67
CA VAL A 55 6.46 -6.74 -13.24
C VAL A 55 5.20 -5.89 -13.04
N LEU A 56 5.00 -4.83 -13.82
CA LEU A 56 3.80 -4.01 -13.77
C LEU A 56 2.55 -4.79 -14.22
N SER A 57 2.67 -5.54 -15.32
CA SER A 57 1.63 -6.46 -15.79
C SER A 57 1.30 -7.51 -14.73
N ALA A 58 2.32 -8.16 -14.14
CA ALA A 58 2.16 -9.10 -13.04
C ALA A 58 1.43 -8.46 -11.84
N THR A 59 1.82 -7.24 -11.48
CA THR A 59 1.25 -6.51 -10.36
C THR A 59 -0.23 -6.19 -10.60
N PHE A 60 -0.60 -5.69 -11.78
CA PHE A 60 -2.01 -5.46 -12.13
C PHE A 60 -2.82 -6.75 -12.16
N LEU A 61 -2.23 -7.85 -12.66
CA LEU A 61 -2.88 -9.16 -12.64
C LEU A 61 -3.19 -9.59 -11.20
N MET A 62 -2.22 -9.48 -10.28
CA MET A 62 -2.42 -9.84 -8.88
C MET A 62 -3.39 -8.90 -8.16
N CYS A 63 -3.35 -7.59 -8.42
CA CYS A 63 -4.33 -6.66 -7.88
C CYS A 63 -5.76 -7.02 -8.34
N GLY A 64 -5.90 -7.38 -9.62
CA GLY A 64 -7.18 -7.76 -10.21
C GLY A 64 -7.74 -9.06 -9.67
N LEU A 65 -6.93 -10.12 -9.66
CA LEU A 65 -7.29 -11.40 -9.05
C LEU A 65 -7.61 -11.26 -7.56
N GLY A 66 -6.83 -10.42 -6.85
CA GLY A 66 -7.03 -10.16 -5.44
C GLY A 66 -8.32 -9.41 -5.14
N ALA A 67 -8.65 -8.39 -5.93
CA ALA A 67 -9.94 -7.70 -5.83
C ALA A 67 -11.12 -8.67 -6.04
N ILE A 68 -11.04 -9.56 -7.04
CA ILE A 68 -12.07 -10.58 -7.26
C ILE A 68 -12.15 -11.55 -6.06
N LEU A 69 -10.99 -12.03 -5.57
CA LEU A 69 -10.93 -12.96 -4.43
C LEU A 69 -11.51 -12.34 -3.17
N GLN A 70 -11.13 -11.11 -2.82
CA GLN A 70 -11.62 -10.43 -1.62
C GLN A 70 -13.11 -10.08 -1.73
N SER A 71 -13.57 -9.65 -2.91
CA SER A 71 -14.96 -9.25 -3.11
C SER A 71 -15.93 -10.43 -3.24
N LEU A 72 -15.57 -11.52 -3.92
CA LEU A 72 -16.46 -12.67 -4.12
C LEU A 72 -16.29 -13.75 -3.04
N GLY A 73 -15.07 -13.96 -2.57
CA GLY A 73 -14.69 -14.92 -1.54
C GLY A 73 -14.92 -16.39 -1.93
N VAL A 74 -13.90 -17.23 -1.75
CA VAL A 74 -13.94 -18.66 -2.07
C VAL A 74 -13.54 -19.47 -0.83
N LYS A 75 -14.41 -20.40 -0.40
CA LYS A 75 -14.13 -21.42 0.65
C LYS A 75 -13.39 -20.90 1.89
N GLY A 76 -13.76 -19.72 2.41
CA GLY A 76 -13.17 -19.14 3.62
C GLY A 76 -11.89 -18.33 3.41
N VAL A 77 -11.60 -17.96 2.16
CA VAL A 77 -10.61 -16.98 1.72
C VAL A 77 -11.36 -15.84 1.04
N GLY A 78 -11.04 -14.58 1.38
CA GLY A 78 -11.73 -13.41 0.86
C GLY A 78 -12.90 -12.96 1.76
N ALA A 79 -12.88 -11.66 2.12
CA ALA A 79 -13.78 -11.08 3.12
C ALA A 79 -15.24 -10.95 2.67
N ARG A 80 -15.52 -11.02 1.36
CA ARG A 80 -16.81 -10.69 0.75
C ARG A 80 -17.25 -9.24 1.03
N LEU A 81 -16.28 -8.34 1.07
CA LEU A 81 -16.44 -6.90 1.23
C LEU A 81 -15.87 -6.20 -0.02
N PRO A 82 -16.30 -4.97 -0.33
CA PRO A 82 -15.83 -4.28 -1.53
C PRO A 82 -14.37 -3.83 -1.36
N PHE A 83 -13.44 -4.74 -1.61
CA PHE A 83 -12.01 -4.52 -1.46
C PHE A 83 -11.30 -4.54 -2.79
N ILE A 84 -10.23 -3.75 -2.83
CA ILE A 84 -9.21 -3.81 -3.88
C ILE A 84 -7.91 -4.12 -3.17
N MET A 85 -7.08 -4.96 -3.80
CA MET A 85 -5.75 -5.27 -3.30
C MET A 85 -4.70 -4.50 -4.10
N VAL A 86 -3.66 -4.06 -3.42
CA VAL A 86 -2.56 -3.30 -4.00
C VAL A 86 -1.23 -3.75 -3.38
N PRO A 87 -0.09 -3.45 -4.02
CA PRO A 87 1.21 -3.58 -3.38
C PRO A 87 1.27 -2.72 -2.12
N GLY A 88 1.68 -3.31 -1.00
CA GLY A 88 1.84 -2.56 0.25
C GLY A 88 3.06 -1.64 0.19
N GLY A 89 2.91 -0.36 0.57
CA GLY A 89 4.01 0.61 0.55
C GLY A 89 5.23 0.17 1.37
N ALA A 90 5.02 -0.18 2.65
CA ALA A 90 6.09 -0.66 3.52
C ALA A 90 6.76 -1.97 3.06
N PRO A 91 6.03 -3.03 2.67
CA PRO A 91 6.66 -4.26 2.22
C PRO A 91 7.41 -4.08 0.91
N ILE A 92 7.08 -3.10 0.07
CA ILE A 92 7.93 -2.73 -1.07
C ILE A 92 9.28 -2.18 -0.60
N ALA A 93 9.29 -1.25 0.34
CA ALA A 93 10.54 -0.70 0.88
C ALA A 93 11.41 -1.80 1.50
N ILE A 94 10.79 -2.75 2.23
CA ILE A 94 11.48 -3.90 2.80
C ILE A 94 11.97 -4.85 1.70
N PHE A 95 11.15 -5.14 0.68
CA PHE A 95 11.52 -5.97 -0.46
C PHE A 95 12.75 -5.42 -1.18
N VAL A 96 12.76 -4.11 -1.47
CA VAL A 96 13.89 -3.42 -2.10
C VAL A 96 15.14 -3.50 -1.20
N ALA A 97 14.98 -3.27 0.11
CA ALA A 97 16.10 -3.36 1.05
C ALA A 97 16.73 -4.77 1.08
N ILE A 98 15.90 -5.82 1.11
CA ILE A 98 16.37 -7.22 1.05
C ILE A 98 17.10 -7.47 -0.27
N ALA A 99 16.51 -7.05 -1.39
CA ALA A 99 17.08 -7.26 -2.72
C ALA A 99 18.43 -6.56 -2.90
N LEU A 100 18.59 -5.35 -2.37
CA LEU A 100 19.86 -4.60 -2.41
C LEU A 100 20.95 -5.19 -1.51
N GLN A 101 20.58 -5.77 -0.37
CA GLN A 101 21.54 -6.39 0.55
C GLN A 101 21.94 -7.81 0.13
N THR A 102 21.07 -8.48 -0.62
CA THR A 102 21.27 -9.88 -1.06
C THR A 102 21.10 -9.97 -2.57
N ASN A 103 19.91 -10.36 -3.04
CA ASN A 103 19.51 -10.36 -4.43
C ASN A 103 17.97 -10.44 -4.51
N ILE A 104 17.43 -10.24 -5.71
CA ILE A 104 15.97 -10.25 -5.94
C ILE A 104 15.32 -11.61 -5.69
N GLN A 105 16.02 -12.72 -5.97
CA GLN A 105 15.49 -14.06 -5.76
C GLN A 105 15.26 -14.34 -4.26
N THR A 106 16.14 -13.82 -3.39
CA THR A 106 15.98 -13.85 -1.94
C THR A 106 14.81 -12.99 -1.48
N ALA A 107 14.63 -11.79 -2.06
CA ALA A 107 13.50 -10.93 -1.74
C ALA A 107 12.15 -11.58 -2.12
N ILE A 108 12.10 -12.28 -3.26
CA ILE A 108 10.93 -13.06 -3.69
C ILE A 108 10.71 -14.27 -2.78
N GLY A 109 11.78 -14.99 -2.43
CA GLY A 109 11.71 -16.07 -1.45
C GLY A 109 11.17 -15.60 -0.11
N ALA A 110 11.54 -14.39 0.33
CA ALA A 110 11.03 -13.76 1.53
C ALA A 110 9.54 -13.42 1.43
N VAL A 111 9.05 -12.92 0.29
CA VAL A 111 7.62 -12.72 0.02
C VAL A 111 6.84 -14.03 0.13
N ILE A 112 7.35 -15.11 -0.47
CA ILE A 112 6.72 -16.44 -0.41
C ILE A 112 6.70 -16.98 1.03
N LEU A 113 7.83 -16.94 1.74
CA LEU A 113 7.92 -17.37 3.14
C LEU A 113 6.98 -16.58 4.03
N THR A 114 6.89 -15.28 3.81
CA THR A 114 5.98 -14.40 4.55
C THR A 114 4.53 -14.73 4.27
N SER A 115 4.20 -15.02 3.02
CA SER A 115 2.86 -15.45 2.61
C SER A 115 2.44 -16.77 3.27
N LEU A 116 3.35 -17.73 3.38
CA LEU A 116 3.12 -18.96 4.14
C LEU A 116 2.99 -18.70 5.64
N PHE A 117 3.82 -17.79 6.17
CA PHE A 117 3.80 -17.40 7.58
C PHE A 117 2.47 -16.78 8.00
N TYR A 118 1.77 -16.02 7.14
CA TYR A 118 0.42 -15.54 7.46
C TYR A 118 -0.53 -16.66 7.90
N PHE A 119 -0.50 -17.82 7.23
CA PHE A 119 -1.38 -18.94 7.59
C PHE A 119 -1.04 -19.53 8.96
N ILE A 120 0.25 -19.57 9.30
CA ILE A 120 0.75 -20.10 10.58
C ILE A 120 0.48 -19.10 11.72
N ALA A 121 0.70 -17.81 11.46
CA ALA A 121 0.58 -16.75 12.45
C ALA A 121 -0.88 -16.36 12.71
N LEU A 122 -1.77 -16.48 11.72
CA LEU A 122 -3.16 -16.03 11.81
C LEU A 122 -3.94 -16.60 13.03
N PRO A 123 -3.89 -17.90 13.35
CA PRO A 123 -4.57 -18.44 14.54
C PRO A 123 -4.09 -17.81 15.85
N ILE A 124 -2.79 -17.50 15.94
CA ILE A 124 -2.17 -16.86 17.11
C ILE A 124 -2.56 -15.37 17.14
N PHE A 125 -2.40 -14.69 16.01
CA PHE A 125 -2.72 -13.27 15.85
C PHE A 125 -4.17 -12.96 16.22
N ARG A 126 -5.12 -13.82 15.84
CA ARG A 126 -6.53 -13.68 16.20
C ARG A 126 -6.74 -13.57 17.73
N ARG A 127 -5.93 -14.25 18.53
CA ARG A 127 -5.98 -14.15 20.01
C ARG A 127 -5.38 -12.83 20.50
N CYS A 128 -4.38 -12.32 19.79
CA CYS A 128 -3.66 -11.10 20.12
C CYS A 128 -4.33 -9.80 19.64
N LEU A 129 -5.37 -9.88 18.80
CA LEU A 129 -6.07 -8.72 18.20
C LEU A 129 -6.41 -7.60 19.19
N HIS A 130 -6.73 -7.94 20.43
CA HIS A 130 -7.07 -6.96 21.46
C HIS A 130 -5.91 -6.02 21.85
N HIS A 131 -4.66 -6.34 21.47
CA HIS A 131 -3.49 -5.50 21.70
C HIS A 131 -3.27 -4.42 20.63
N PHE A 132 -4.06 -4.41 19.55
CA PHE A 132 -3.93 -3.48 18.43
C PHE A 132 -5.14 -2.53 18.35
N PRO A 133 -5.35 -1.63 19.33
CA PRO A 133 -6.39 -0.62 19.26
C PRO A 133 -6.17 0.32 18.05
N PRO A 134 -7.23 0.99 17.56
CA PRO A 134 -7.18 1.80 16.34
C PRO A 134 -6.05 2.85 16.29
N PHE A 135 -5.74 3.50 17.42
CA PHE A 135 -4.67 4.51 17.44
C PHE A 135 -3.28 3.92 17.19
N ILE A 136 -3.01 2.66 17.58
CA ILE A 136 -1.73 1.99 17.29
C ILE A 136 -1.61 1.73 15.79
N ILE A 137 -2.69 1.29 15.14
CA ILE A 137 -2.75 1.14 13.69
C ILE A 137 -2.52 2.49 13.00
N GLY A 138 -3.05 3.58 13.57
CA GLY A 138 -2.80 4.93 13.05
C GLY A 138 -1.33 5.36 13.15
N ILE A 139 -0.62 5.02 14.25
CA ILE A 139 0.83 5.23 14.38
C ILE A 139 1.58 4.49 13.27
N MET A 140 1.19 3.24 13.01
CA MET A 140 1.80 2.41 11.96
C MET A 140 1.69 3.09 10.59
N LEU A 141 0.48 3.50 10.20
CA LEU A 141 0.23 4.19 8.92
C LEU A 141 1.03 5.50 8.79
N LEU A 142 1.17 6.25 9.88
CA LEU A 142 1.97 7.47 9.88
C LEU A 142 3.46 7.18 9.68
N MET A 143 4.00 6.13 10.32
CA MET A 143 5.41 5.72 10.11
C MET A 143 5.66 5.23 8.68
N VAL A 144 4.72 4.46 8.10
CA VAL A 144 4.76 4.06 6.67
C VAL A 144 4.88 5.31 5.79
N SER A 145 4.00 6.28 6.00
CA SER A 145 3.95 7.53 5.24
C SER A 145 5.28 8.28 5.30
N ILE A 146 5.79 8.54 6.50
CA ILE A 146 7.04 9.31 6.68
C ILE A 146 8.22 8.60 6.01
N ASN A 147 8.32 7.27 6.18
CA ASN A 147 9.41 6.50 5.58
C ASN A 147 9.37 6.54 4.06
N LEU A 148 8.18 6.39 3.46
CA LEU A 148 8.04 6.40 2.00
C LEU A 148 8.23 7.80 1.41
N ILE A 149 7.76 8.85 2.07
CA ILE A 149 8.06 10.24 1.65
C ILE A 149 9.58 10.46 1.62
N ARG A 150 10.31 10.02 2.68
CA ARG A 150 11.77 10.09 2.70
C ARG A 150 12.40 9.32 1.54
N LEU A 151 11.90 8.12 1.27
CA LEU A 151 12.42 7.25 0.22
C LEU A 151 12.19 7.86 -1.18
N TYR A 152 10.95 8.23 -1.52
CA TYR A 152 10.62 8.83 -2.81
C TYR A 152 11.28 10.20 -2.98
N GLY A 153 11.39 10.98 -1.91
CA GLY A 153 12.17 12.22 -1.88
C GLY A 153 13.63 11.99 -2.28
N GLY A 154 14.26 10.95 -1.73
CA GLY A 154 15.60 10.52 -2.13
C GLY A 154 15.69 10.12 -3.61
N LEU A 155 14.66 9.47 -4.16
CA LEU A 155 14.60 9.13 -5.58
C LEU A 155 14.36 10.34 -6.50
N ILE A 156 13.81 11.44 -5.99
CA ILE A 156 13.64 12.70 -6.73
C ILE A 156 14.97 13.43 -6.84
N ILE A 157 15.71 13.52 -5.73
CA ILE A 157 16.97 14.27 -5.67
C ILE A 157 18.19 13.44 -6.06
N GLY A 158 18.09 12.12 -6.12
CA GLY A 158 19.23 11.25 -6.40
C GLY A 158 20.19 11.07 -5.21
N GLN A 159 21.33 10.43 -5.45
CA GLN A 159 22.31 10.15 -4.39
C GLN A 159 23.22 11.36 -4.15
N PRO A 160 23.48 11.75 -2.88
CA PRO A 160 24.44 12.78 -2.57
C PRO A 160 25.81 12.50 -3.21
N GLY A 161 26.37 13.48 -3.91
CA GLY A 161 27.67 13.36 -4.60
C GLY A 161 27.60 12.82 -6.04
N SER A 162 26.42 12.44 -6.54
CA SER A 162 26.22 12.14 -7.97
C SER A 162 26.05 13.43 -8.79
N ALA A 163 26.39 13.37 -10.09
CA ALA A 163 26.23 14.51 -11.00
C ALA A 163 24.76 14.95 -11.15
N ASP A 164 23.82 14.01 -10.99
CA ASP A 164 22.38 14.24 -11.08
C ASP A 164 21.75 14.63 -9.73
N PHE A 165 22.57 14.87 -8.70
CA PHE A 165 22.07 15.22 -7.38
C PHE A 165 21.33 16.56 -7.39
N ALA A 166 20.11 16.57 -6.84
CA ALA A 166 19.22 17.71 -6.78
C ALA A 166 18.97 18.39 -8.14
N HIS A 167 18.94 17.61 -9.23
CA HIS A 167 18.72 18.16 -10.57
C HIS A 167 17.39 18.94 -10.67
N PRO A 168 17.40 20.23 -11.09
CA PRO A 168 16.22 21.09 -11.05
C PRO A 168 15.01 20.52 -11.79
N THR A 169 15.21 19.89 -12.96
CA THR A 169 14.12 19.32 -13.75
C THR A 169 13.37 18.22 -12.99
N SER A 170 14.09 17.38 -12.24
CA SER A 170 13.47 16.30 -11.45
C SER A 170 12.62 16.87 -10.32
N ILE A 171 13.11 17.91 -9.64
CA ILE A 171 12.40 18.57 -8.54
C ILE A 171 11.17 19.33 -9.07
N ILE A 172 11.33 20.13 -10.13
CA ILE A 172 10.25 20.90 -10.75
C ILE A 172 9.14 19.98 -11.28
N LEU A 173 9.51 18.87 -11.93
CA LEU A 173 8.52 17.89 -12.40
C LEU A 173 7.75 17.25 -11.24
N SER A 174 8.44 16.88 -10.16
CA SER A 174 7.82 16.25 -9.00
C SER A 174 6.87 17.21 -8.28
N LEU A 175 7.33 18.43 -7.98
CA LEU A 175 6.52 19.47 -7.35
C LEU A 175 5.40 19.95 -8.26
N GLY A 176 5.65 20.08 -9.56
CA GLY A 176 4.65 20.41 -10.57
C GLY A 176 3.54 19.35 -10.61
N THR A 177 3.89 18.07 -10.54
CA THR A 177 2.92 16.96 -10.48
C THR A 177 2.04 17.05 -9.22
N ILE A 178 2.63 17.35 -8.06
CA ILE A 178 1.90 17.55 -6.80
C ILE A 178 0.97 18.77 -6.91
N LEU A 179 1.46 19.87 -7.46
CA LEU A 179 0.68 21.09 -7.65
C LEU A 179 -0.49 20.87 -8.60
N ILE A 180 -0.27 20.19 -9.73
CA ILE A 180 -1.34 19.86 -10.68
C ILE A 180 -2.36 18.92 -10.04
N THR A 181 -1.91 17.95 -9.24
CA THR A 181 -2.81 17.09 -8.44
C THR A 181 -3.68 17.93 -7.52
N LEU A 182 -3.11 18.92 -6.82
CA LEU A 182 -3.85 19.84 -5.96
C LEU A 182 -4.83 20.70 -6.76
N ILE A 183 -4.42 21.24 -7.91
CA ILE A 183 -5.29 22.04 -8.79
C ILE A 183 -6.51 21.22 -9.22
N PHE A 184 -6.33 19.97 -9.65
CA PHE A 184 -7.46 19.10 -9.97
C PHE A 184 -8.32 18.78 -8.74
N ALA A 185 -7.72 18.59 -7.57
CA ALA A 185 -8.46 18.35 -6.34
C ALA A 185 -9.30 19.57 -5.89
N LEU A 186 -8.84 20.78 -6.22
CA LEU A 186 -9.56 22.04 -5.98
C LEU A 186 -10.64 22.31 -7.04
N ALA A 187 -10.35 22.03 -8.31
CA ALA A 187 -11.26 22.26 -9.42
C ALA A 187 -12.43 21.27 -9.45
N PHE A 188 -12.20 20.04 -8.97
CA PHE A 188 -13.19 18.98 -9.00
C PHE A 188 -13.88 18.77 -7.65
N SER A 189 -15.13 18.29 -7.71
CA SER A 189 -15.92 17.93 -6.54
C SER A 189 -16.40 16.48 -6.63
N GLY A 190 -16.82 15.92 -5.49
CA GLY A 190 -17.33 14.55 -5.40
C GLY A 190 -16.35 13.51 -5.94
N ILE A 191 -16.82 12.72 -6.91
CA ILE A 191 -16.08 11.62 -7.55
C ILE A 191 -14.85 12.11 -8.31
N LEU A 192 -14.96 13.20 -9.08
CA LEU A 192 -13.85 13.70 -9.91
C LEU A 192 -12.64 14.12 -9.07
N ARG A 193 -12.86 14.53 -7.82
CA ARG A 193 -11.78 14.86 -6.87
C ARG A 193 -10.93 13.64 -6.49
N GLN A 194 -11.50 12.44 -6.45
CA GLN A 194 -10.73 11.21 -6.18
C GLN A 194 -9.80 10.86 -7.34
N LEU A 195 -10.16 11.26 -8.56
CA LEU A 195 -9.34 11.08 -9.76
C LEU A 195 -8.22 12.12 -9.87
N ALA A 196 -8.16 13.11 -8.97
CA ALA A 196 -7.16 14.18 -9.02
C ALA A 196 -5.72 13.65 -9.03
N VAL A 197 -5.44 12.56 -8.30
CA VAL A 197 -4.12 11.90 -8.30
C VAL A 197 -3.79 11.32 -9.68
N MET A 198 -4.75 10.66 -10.35
CA MET A 198 -4.57 10.17 -11.71
C MET A 198 -4.40 11.28 -12.72
N PHE A 199 -5.24 12.31 -12.67
CA PHE A 199 -5.10 13.45 -13.56
C PHE A 199 -3.80 14.20 -13.33
N GLY A 200 -3.35 14.30 -12.09
CA GLY A 200 -2.02 14.80 -11.72
C GLY A 200 -0.90 14.00 -12.35
N LEU A 201 -0.92 12.67 -12.24
CA LEU A 201 0.05 11.78 -12.89
C LEU A 201 0.05 11.96 -14.42
N LEU A 202 -1.12 11.95 -15.06
CA LEU A 202 -1.24 12.10 -16.51
C LEU A 202 -0.76 13.48 -16.99
N ALA A 203 -1.21 14.55 -16.35
CA ALA A 203 -0.83 15.92 -16.72
C ALA A 203 0.64 16.22 -16.40
N GLY A 204 1.16 15.73 -15.26
CA GLY A 204 2.58 15.81 -14.92
C GLY A 204 3.44 15.05 -15.93
N THR A 205 2.97 13.89 -16.39
CA THR A 205 3.61 13.14 -17.47
C THR A 205 3.65 13.96 -18.75
N LEU A 206 2.52 14.52 -19.21
CA LEU A 206 2.46 15.37 -20.40
C LEU A 206 3.42 16.57 -20.31
N LEU A 207 3.52 17.19 -19.13
CA LEU A 207 4.47 18.28 -18.87
C LEU A 207 5.93 17.79 -18.94
N GLY A 208 6.22 16.60 -18.39
CA GLY A 208 7.51 15.93 -18.52
C GLY A 208 7.87 15.59 -19.96
N MET A 209 6.89 15.14 -20.76
CA MET A 209 7.09 14.89 -22.18
C MET A 209 7.38 16.18 -22.95
N ALA A 210 6.64 17.26 -22.68
CA ALA A 210 6.88 18.55 -23.31
C ALA A 210 8.27 19.12 -23.01
N LEU A 211 8.71 19.02 -21.74
CA LEU A 211 10.06 19.42 -21.34
C LEU A 211 11.14 18.50 -21.93
N GLY A 212 10.88 17.19 -21.99
CA GLY A 212 11.79 16.21 -22.59
C GLY A 212 11.97 16.41 -24.09
N MET A 213 10.91 16.73 -24.82
CA MET A 213 10.99 17.09 -26.24
C MET A 213 11.76 18.40 -26.45
N ALA A 214 11.58 19.40 -25.57
CA ALA A 214 12.34 20.64 -25.63
C ALA A 214 13.84 20.45 -25.31
N LEU A 215 14.17 19.44 -24.50
CA LEU A 215 15.53 19.09 -24.09
C LEU A 215 16.16 17.95 -24.92
N GLY A 216 15.44 17.40 -25.91
CA GLY A 216 15.91 16.35 -26.81
C GLY A 216 16.04 14.95 -26.17
N SER A 217 15.33 14.65 -25.07
CA SER A 217 15.57 13.47 -24.21
C SER A 217 14.44 12.44 -24.15
N THR A 218 13.40 12.55 -24.98
CA THR A 218 12.28 11.58 -25.01
C THR A 218 12.28 10.72 -26.26
N ASP A 219 12.41 9.41 -26.08
CA ASP A 219 12.20 8.40 -27.12
C ASP A 219 10.88 7.64 -26.85
N PHE A 220 9.94 7.72 -27.79
CA PHE A 220 8.65 7.02 -27.76
C PHE A 220 8.60 5.82 -28.72
N SER A 221 9.70 5.50 -29.39
CA SER A 221 9.76 4.45 -30.41
C SER A 221 9.33 3.07 -29.89
N GLY A 222 9.50 2.81 -28.59
CA GLY A 222 9.19 1.52 -27.95
C GLY A 222 7.70 1.25 -27.66
N VAL A 223 6.80 2.23 -27.78
CA VAL A 223 5.38 2.03 -27.38
C VAL A 223 4.55 1.36 -28.48
N SER A 224 4.77 1.77 -29.73
CA SER A 224 4.01 1.33 -30.92
C SER A 224 4.36 -0.09 -31.37
N HIS A 225 5.54 -0.59 -31.00
CA HIS A 225 6.03 -1.89 -31.43
C HIS A 225 5.87 -2.94 -30.33
N GLY A 226 5.26 -4.08 -30.68
CA GLY A 226 5.11 -5.23 -29.79
C GLY A 226 3.73 -5.89 -29.87
N PRO A 227 3.54 -7.04 -29.20
CA PRO A 227 2.26 -7.74 -29.19
C PRO A 227 1.18 -6.89 -28.49
N LEU A 228 -0.08 -7.12 -28.89
CA LEU A 228 -1.25 -6.51 -28.27
C LEU A 228 -1.59 -7.16 -26.91
N PHE A 229 -1.35 -8.46 -26.79
CA PHE A 229 -1.59 -9.24 -25.58
C PHE A 229 -0.29 -9.87 -25.09
N SER A 230 -0.04 -9.78 -23.79
CA SER A 230 1.11 -10.41 -23.13
C SER A 230 0.70 -10.93 -21.77
N PHE A 231 1.13 -12.14 -21.42
CA PHE A 231 0.89 -12.70 -20.10
C PHE A 231 2.12 -12.53 -19.22
N PRO A 232 1.96 -12.19 -17.92
CA PRO A 232 3.06 -12.19 -16.97
C PRO A 232 3.80 -13.52 -16.95
N GLN A 233 5.13 -13.47 -16.97
CA GLN A 233 5.95 -14.66 -16.86
C GLN A 233 5.96 -15.21 -15.43
N LEU A 234 5.90 -16.52 -15.30
CA LEU A 234 6.14 -17.20 -14.02
C LEU A 234 7.62 -17.18 -13.71
N LEU A 235 7.98 -16.89 -12.46
CA LEU A 235 9.35 -16.84 -11.98
C LEU A 235 10.27 -15.97 -12.88
N PRO A 236 9.94 -14.69 -13.13
CA PRO A 236 10.65 -13.85 -14.10
C PRO A 236 12.12 -13.61 -13.73
N PHE A 237 12.48 -13.86 -12.48
CA PHE A 237 13.84 -13.68 -11.96
C PHE A 237 14.53 -15.02 -11.63
N GLY A 238 13.97 -16.15 -12.06
CA GLY A 238 14.44 -17.48 -11.72
C GLY A 238 13.86 -18.02 -10.41
N TRP A 239 14.43 -19.12 -9.90
CA TRP A 239 13.94 -19.79 -8.70
C TRP A 239 14.15 -18.92 -7.44
N PRO A 240 13.15 -18.84 -6.54
CA PRO A 240 13.29 -18.11 -5.29
C PRO A 240 14.33 -18.75 -4.38
N ILE A 241 15.10 -17.91 -3.69
CA ILE A 241 16.06 -18.34 -2.66
C ILE A 241 15.41 -18.13 -1.29
N PHE A 242 15.29 -19.21 -0.52
CA PHE A 242 14.66 -19.16 0.80
C PHE A 242 15.69 -18.95 1.90
N ASP A 243 15.84 -17.69 2.32
CA ASP A 243 16.67 -17.31 3.46
C ASP A 243 15.78 -16.76 4.59
N LEU A 244 15.71 -17.51 5.69
CA LEU A 244 14.88 -17.14 6.83
C LEU A 244 15.37 -15.85 7.52
N SER A 245 16.68 -15.62 7.54
CA SER A 245 17.28 -14.44 8.17
C SER A 245 16.96 -13.19 7.37
N ALA A 246 17.12 -13.23 6.04
CA ALA A 246 16.76 -12.14 5.16
C ALA A 246 15.25 -11.89 5.12
N SER A 247 14.43 -12.92 5.39
CA SER A 247 12.96 -12.82 5.39
C SER A 247 12.37 -12.19 6.64
N LEU A 248 13.13 -12.14 7.75
CA LEU A 248 12.62 -11.76 9.05
C LEU A 248 11.96 -10.36 9.09
N PRO A 249 12.45 -9.32 8.38
CA PRO A 249 11.74 -8.04 8.29
C PRO A 249 10.33 -8.13 7.69
N LEU A 250 10.14 -8.93 6.63
CA LEU A 250 8.81 -9.15 6.05
C LEU A 250 7.94 -10.03 6.96
N LEU A 251 8.51 -11.01 7.66
CA LEU A 251 7.78 -11.82 8.65
C LEU A 251 7.25 -10.97 9.82
N ILE A 252 8.06 -10.03 10.31
CA ILE A 252 7.62 -9.06 11.33
C ILE A 252 6.53 -8.16 10.76
N TYR A 253 6.71 -7.67 9.52
CA TYR A 253 5.70 -6.87 8.84
C TYR A 253 4.39 -7.64 8.61
N ALA A 254 4.39 -8.96 8.43
CA ALA A 254 3.15 -9.73 8.30
C ALA A 254 2.22 -9.54 9.49
N VAL A 255 2.75 -9.44 10.72
CA VAL A 255 1.95 -9.17 11.93
C VAL A 255 1.32 -7.79 11.87
N ILE A 256 2.09 -6.80 11.42
CA ILE A 256 1.64 -5.42 11.21
C ILE A 256 0.51 -5.39 10.17
N SER A 257 0.73 -6.02 9.02
CA SER A 257 -0.24 -6.12 7.94
C SER A 257 -1.52 -6.86 8.36
N MET A 258 -1.44 -7.87 9.22
CA MET A 258 -2.64 -8.51 9.79
C MET A 258 -3.46 -7.53 10.65
N ALA A 259 -2.80 -6.64 11.40
CA ALA A 259 -3.48 -5.60 12.17
C ALA A 259 -4.12 -4.54 11.25
N GLU A 260 -3.40 -4.11 10.20
CA GLU A 260 -3.91 -3.20 9.18
C GLU A 260 -5.15 -3.79 8.49
N ALA A 261 -5.07 -5.03 7.99
CA ALA A 261 -6.18 -5.73 7.36
C ALA A 261 -7.38 -5.88 8.30
N THR A 262 -7.14 -6.05 9.61
CA THR A 262 -8.21 -6.10 10.61
C THR A 262 -8.93 -4.75 10.73
N GLY A 263 -8.19 -3.66 10.91
CA GLY A 263 -8.75 -2.31 10.99
C GLY A 263 -9.51 -1.94 9.72
N GLN A 264 -8.94 -2.25 8.56
CA GLN A 264 -9.57 -2.04 7.26
C GLN A 264 -10.85 -2.85 7.07
N THR A 265 -10.87 -4.11 7.54
CA THR A 265 -12.06 -4.96 7.54
C THR A 265 -13.17 -4.39 8.40
N ILE A 266 -12.85 -3.95 9.61
CA ILE A 266 -13.83 -3.33 10.53
C ILE A 266 -14.40 -2.04 9.92
N ALA A 267 -13.53 -1.12 9.49
CA ALA A 267 -13.93 0.17 8.94
C ALA A 267 -14.78 0.00 7.67
N THR A 268 -14.39 -0.91 6.78
CA THR A 268 -15.15 -1.18 5.55
C THR A 268 -16.50 -1.79 5.88
N ALA A 269 -16.54 -2.79 6.77
CA ALA A 269 -17.79 -3.41 7.20
C ALA A 269 -18.77 -2.39 7.81
N GLU A 270 -18.26 -1.44 8.60
CA GLU A 270 -19.05 -0.34 9.16
C GLU A 270 -19.58 0.60 8.07
N ILE A 271 -18.72 1.06 7.15
CA ILE A 271 -19.11 1.96 6.05
C ILE A 271 -20.19 1.32 5.17
N VAL A 272 -20.07 0.02 4.89
CA VAL A 272 -21.05 -0.70 4.06
C VAL A 272 -22.23 -1.25 4.84
N ASN A 273 -22.35 -0.96 6.14
CA ASN A 273 -23.38 -1.53 7.01
C ASN A 273 -23.50 -3.06 6.88
N SER A 274 -22.36 -3.75 6.84
CA SER A 274 -22.33 -5.19 6.56
C SER A 274 -23.08 -5.99 7.62
N THR A 275 -23.97 -6.87 7.18
CA THR A 275 -24.63 -7.86 8.04
C THR A 275 -23.73 -9.04 8.41
N GLN A 276 -22.51 -9.10 7.86
CA GLN A 276 -21.57 -10.17 8.11
C GLN A 276 -20.96 -10.07 9.51
N ASN A 277 -20.67 -11.23 10.11
CA ASN A 277 -19.89 -11.27 11.33
C ASN A 277 -18.44 -10.84 11.04
N VAL A 278 -18.07 -9.63 11.46
CA VAL A 278 -16.75 -9.03 11.24
C VAL A 278 -15.62 -9.90 11.81
N GLN A 279 -15.85 -10.60 12.93
CA GLN A 279 -14.86 -11.52 13.52
C GLN A 279 -14.55 -12.72 12.63
N GLN A 280 -15.47 -13.10 11.74
CA GLN A 280 -15.24 -14.12 10.72
C GLN A 280 -14.70 -13.53 9.41
N ALA A 281 -14.98 -12.26 9.10
CA ALA A 281 -14.47 -11.59 7.92
C ALA A 281 -12.96 -11.35 8.02
N ILE A 282 -12.46 -10.88 9.18
CA ILE A 282 -11.04 -10.59 9.43
C ILE A 282 -10.10 -11.73 9.01
N PRO A 283 -10.25 -12.98 9.50
CA PRO A 283 -9.37 -14.07 9.09
C PRO A 283 -9.53 -14.45 7.61
N ARG A 284 -10.69 -14.20 6.99
CA ARG A 284 -10.87 -14.42 5.55
C ARG A 284 -10.12 -13.36 4.73
N THR A 285 -10.12 -12.10 5.18
CA THR A 285 -9.32 -11.01 4.58
C THR A 285 -7.84 -11.37 4.61
N ILE A 286 -7.32 -11.72 5.79
CA ILE A 286 -5.89 -12.04 5.98
C ILE A 286 -5.47 -13.24 5.13
N ARG A 287 -6.31 -14.29 5.03
CA ARG A 287 -6.03 -15.41 4.12
C ARG A 287 -6.02 -14.99 2.66
N GLY A 288 -6.87 -14.03 2.27
CA GLY A 288 -6.87 -13.45 0.92
C GLY A 288 -5.55 -12.75 0.63
N ASP A 289 -5.07 -11.93 1.56
CA ASP A 289 -3.77 -11.26 1.51
C ASP A 289 -2.62 -12.27 1.38
N ALA A 290 -2.66 -13.35 2.16
CA ALA A 290 -1.68 -14.43 2.11
C ALA A 290 -1.67 -15.17 0.77
N VAL A 291 -2.85 -15.56 0.24
CA VAL A 291 -2.95 -16.25 -1.05
C VAL A 291 -2.44 -15.36 -2.19
N MET A 292 -2.86 -14.10 -2.23
CA MET A 292 -2.46 -13.20 -3.31
C MET A 292 -1.00 -12.80 -3.22
N SER A 293 -0.46 -12.63 -2.03
CA SER A 293 0.98 -12.40 -1.84
C SER A 293 1.81 -13.63 -2.23
N LEU A 294 1.31 -14.85 -1.97
CA LEU A 294 1.97 -16.08 -2.39
C LEU A 294 2.03 -16.16 -3.92
N LEU A 295 0.90 -15.93 -4.59
CA LEU A 295 0.83 -15.87 -6.05
C LEU A 295 1.70 -14.74 -6.60
N GLY A 296 1.66 -13.57 -5.97
CA GLY A 296 2.48 -12.42 -6.33
C GLY A 296 3.98 -12.72 -6.30
N GLY A 297 4.46 -13.41 -5.25
CA GLY A 297 5.84 -13.88 -5.18
C GLY A 297 6.23 -14.76 -6.36
N ILE A 298 5.36 -15.67 -6.80
CA ILE A 298 5.62 -16.53 -7.98
C ILE A 298 5.76 -15.70 -9.26
N PHE A 299 5.02 -14.60 -9.38
CA PHE A 299 5.13 -13.65 -10.50
C PHE A 299 6.17 -12.54 -10.27
N GLY A 300 6.96 -12.61 -9.19
CA GLY A 300 8.04 -11.66 -8.90
C GLY A 300 7.58 -10.31 -8.35
N THR A 301 6.38 -10.21 -7.77
CA THR A 301 5.87 -8.99 -7.11
C THR A 301 6.19 -8.97 -5.61
N SER A 302 6.08 -7.79 -5.00
CA SER A 302 6.05 -7.68 -3.53
C SER A 302 4.71 -8.18 -2.94
N LEU A 303 4.54 -8.08 -1.61
CA LEU A 303 3.29 -8.44 -0.93
C LEU A 303 2.11 -7.63 -1.48
N ILE A 304 1.06 -8.34 -1.86
CA ILE A 304 -0.20 -7.80 -2.35
C ILE A 304 -1.21 -7.91 -1.21
N ILE A 305 -1.63 -6.78 -0.68
CA ILE A 305 -2.42 -6.68 0.54
C ILE A 305 -3.69 -5.87 0.30
N THR A 306 -4.64 -5.97 1.21
CA THR A 306 -5.89 -5.19 1.14
C THR A 306 -5.60 -3.68 1.22
N SER A 307 -6.19 -2.90 0.30
CA SER A 307 -5.97 -1.46 0.20
C SER A 307 -6.83 -0.68 1.20
N GLY A 308 -6.18 0.16 2.01
CA GLY A 308 -6.84 1.15 2.84
C GLY A 308 -7.37 2.36 2.07
N GLU A 309 -6.81 2.65 0.89
CA GLU A 309 -7.20 3.79 0.05
C GLU A 309 -8.63 3.61 -0.46
N ASN A 310 -8.99 2.37 -0.79
CA ASN A 310 -10.32 2.00 -1.24
C ASN A 310 -11.40 2.29 -0.18
N ILE A 311 -11.06 2.31 1.11
CA ILE A 311 -11.99 2.68 2.19
C ILE A 311 -12.43 4.14 2.04
N GLY A 312 -11.47 5.03 1.75
CA GLY A 312 -11.75 6.44 1.49
C GLY A 312 -12.66 6.64 0.27
N VAL A 313 -12.43 5.86 -0.79
CA VAL A 313 -13.26 5.85 -2.01
C VAL A 313 -14.67 5.40 -1.69
N VAL A 314 -14.86 4.23 -1.07
CA VAL A 314 -16.19 3.70 -0.73
C VAL A 314 -16.94 4.67 0.17
N ARG A 315 -16.26 5.28 1.16
CA ARG A 315 -16.86 6.26 2.07
C ARG A 315 -17.37 7.51 1.37
N THR A 316 -16.63 8.01 0.39
CA THR A 316 -16.94 9.29 -0.28
C THR A 316 -17.82 9.14 -1.52
N THR A 317 -17.75 8.00 -2.21
CA THR A 317 -18.61 7.67 -3.36
C THR A 317 -19.96 7.09 -2.95
N ASN A 318 -20.06 6.53 -1.74
CA ASN A 318 -21.20 5.73 -1.30
C ASN A 318 -21.48 4.50 -2.20
N VAL A 319 -20.48 4.03 -2.96
CA VAL A 319 -20.57 2.81 -3.78
C VAL A 319 -20.15 1.62 -2.93
N LYS A 320 -21.14 0.96 -2.32
CA LYS A 320 -20.93 -0.13 -1.35
C LYS A 320 -20.91 -1.53 -1.97
N SER A 321 -21.26 -1.66 -3.25
CA SER A 321 -21.41 -2.96 -3.90
C SER A 321 -20.06 -3.63 -4.15
N ARG A 322 -19.88 -4.85 -3.60
CA ARG A 322 -18.69 -5.69 -3.84
C ARG A 322 -18.57 -6.17 -5.29
N PHE A 323 -19.66 -6.18 -6.06
CA PHE A 323 -19.62 -6.56 -7.47
C PHE A 323 -18.93 -5.50 -8.33
N VAL A 324 -18.99 -4.23 -7.92
CA VAL A 324 -18.26 -3.14 -8.58
C VAL A 324 -16.75 -3.32 -8.42
N THR A 325 -16.28 -3.65 -7.21
CA THR A 325 -14.85 -3.90 -6.97
C THR A 325 -14.38 -5.21 -7.59
N ALA A 326 -15.23 -6.24 -7.67
CA ALA A 326 -14.93 -7.45 -8.45
C ALA A 326 -14.80 -7.14 -9.96
N ALA A 327 -15.70 -6.32 -10.53
CA ALA A 327 -15.62 -5.87 -11.91
C ALA A 327 -14.37 -4.99 -12.16
N ALA A 328 -14.00 -4.15 -11.20
CA ALA A 328 -12.73 -3.41 -11.23
C ALA A 328 -11.54 -4.37 -11.26
N GLY A 329 -11.61 -5.47 -10.50
CA GLY A 329 -10.62 -6.54 -10.58
C GLY A 329 -10.52 -7.18 -11.96
N GLY A 330 -11.66 -7.44 -12.61
CA GLY A 330 -11.69 -7.91 -14.00
C GLY A 330 -11.04 -6.92 -14.97
N LEU A 331 -11.29 -5.62 -14.79
CA LEU A 331 -10.67 -4.58 -15.61
C LEU A 331 -9.15 -4.48 -15.39
N LEU A 332 -8.67 -4.65 -14.16
CA LEU A 332 -7.23 -4.72 -13.86
C LEU A 332 -6.56 -5.92 -14.54
N ILE A 333 -7.24 -7.08 -14.61
CA ILE A 333 -6.75 -8.25 -15.35
C ILE A 333 -6.68 -7.92 -16.85
N LEU A 334 -7.69 -7.25 -17.41
CA LEU A 334 -7.66 -6.81 -18.80
C LEU A 334 -6.49 -5.85 -19.08
N ILE A 335 -6.26 -4.88 -18.20
CA ILE A 335 -5.11 -3.95 -18.28
C ILE A 335 -3.79 -4.72 -18.20
N ALA A 336 -3.68 -5.72 -17.31
CA ALA A 336 -2.48 -6.53 -17.17
C ALA A 336 -2.12 -7.27 -18.46
N ILE A 337 -3.12 -7.85 -19.14
CA ILE A 337 -2.91 -8.64 -20.36
C ILE A 337 -2.74 -7.72 -21.59
N PHE A 338 -3.34 -6.52 -21.57
CA PHE A 338 -3.27 -5.56 -22.67
C PHE A 338 -1.94 -4.78 -22.65
N ALA A 339 -0.95 -5.34 -23.34
CA ALA A 339 0.44 -4.88 -23.33
C ALA A 339 0.65 -3.41 -23.70
N PRO A 340 -0.11 -2.77 -24.63
CA PRO A 340 0.06 -1.34 -24.92
C PRO A 340 -0.14 -0.43 -23.70
N LEU A 341 -1.11 -0.72 -22.82
CA LEU A 341 -1.34 0.08 -21.62
C LEU A 341 -0.17 -0.05 -20.62
N VAL A 342 0.40 -1.26 -20.52
CA VAL A 342 1.55 -1.51 -19.66
C VAL A 342 2.82 -0.85 -20.21
N ARG A 343 3.05 -0.86 -21.53
CA ARG A 343 4.17 -0.14 -22.17
C ARG A 343 4.03 1.38 -22.06
N LEU A 344 2.81 1.90 -22.16
CA LEU A 344 2.58 3.34 -21.93
C LEU A 344 2.96 3.74 -20.50
N ALA A 345 2.70 2.87 -19.53
CA ALA A 345 3.08 3.13 -18.15
C ALA A 345 4.59 3.14 -17.94
N THR A 346 5.41 2.43 -18.74
CA THR A 346 6.88 2.52 -18.62
C THR A 346 7.46 3.83 -19.15
N CYS A 347 6.71 4.59 -19.96
CA CYS A 347 7.12 5.91 -20.44
C CYS A 347 6.89 7.04 -19.44
N LEU A 348 6.35 6.74 -18.24
CA LEU A 348 6.12 7.75 -17.22
C LEU A 348 7.45 8.27 -16.67
N PRO A 349 7.70 9.60 -16.69
CA PRO A 349 8.92 10.16 -16.11
C PRO A 349 9.03 9.80 -14.63
N GLY A 350 10.18 9.24 -14.22
CA GLY A 350 10.36 8.77 -12.85
C GLY A 350 10.13 9.85 -11.78
N SER A 351 10.44 11.12 -12.08
CA SER A 351 10.17 12.27 -11.20
C SER A 351 8.67 12.50 -11.00
N VAL A 352 7.86 12.41 -12.06
CA VAL A 352 6.40 12.54 -11.99
C VAL A 352 5.83 11.41 -11.12
N VAL A 353 6.26 10.17 -11.36
CA VAL A 353 5.82 9.01 -10.58
C VAL A 353 6.19 9.18 -9.10
N CYS A 354 7.41 9.64 -8.78
CA CYS A 354 7.79 9.94 -7.40
C CYS A 354 6.95 11.07 -6.79
N GLY A 355 6.65 12.14 -7.53
CA GLY A 355 5.77 13.22 -7.08
C GLY A 355 4.36 12.72 -6.75
N THR A 356 3.78 11.89 -7.62
CA THR A 356 2.51 11.21 -7.36
C THR A 356 2.57 10.31 -6.13
N ALA A 357 3.66 9.55 -5.96
CA ALA A 357 3.83 8.68 -4.79
C ALA A 357 3.87 9.50 -3.49
N VAL A 358 4.61 10.62 -3.45
CA VAL A 358 4.71 11.49 -2.27
C VAL A 358 3.33 11.97 -1.81
N ILE A 359 2.48 12.43 -2.73
CA ILE A 359 1.12 12.89 -2.35
C ILE A 359 0.22 11.72 -1.91
N VAL A 360 0.28 10.57 -2.58
CA VAL A 360 -0.50 9.37 -2.20
C VAL A 360 -0.13 8.89 -0.80
N PHE A 361 1.16 8.75 -0.51
CA PHE A 361 1.61 8.33 0.82
C PHE A 361 1.34 9.38 1.90
N SER A 362 1.38 10.68 1.55
CA SER A 362 0.96 11.74 2.46
C SER A 362 -0.53 11.63 2.83
N ILE A 363 -1.40 11.29 1.89
CA ILE A 363 -2.83 11.03 2.15
C ILE A 363 -3.00 9.83 3.11
N ILE A 364 -2.20 8.77 2.94
CA ILE A 364 -2.19 7.62 3.87
C ILE A 364 -1.78 8.06 5.28
N GLY A 365 -0.78 8.94 5.41
CA GLY A 365 -0.40 9.55 6.69
C GLY A 365 -1.55 10.30 7.35
N VAL A 366 -2.33 11.08 6.58
CA VAL A 366 -3.53 11.77 7.06
C VAL A 366 -4.62 10.79 7.55
N ILE A 367 -4.80 9.66 6.88
CA ILE A 367 -5.72 8.60 7.34
C ILE A 367 -5.25 8.04 8.69
N GLY A 368 -3.93 7.85 8.87
CA GLY A 368 -3.35 7.46 10.15
C GLY A 368 -3.65 8.48 11.27
N ILE A 369 -3.55 9.77 10.97
CA ILE A 369 -3.91 10.86 11.90
C ILE A 369 -5.41 10.82 12.24
N ASP A 370 -6.31 10.62 11.27
CA ASP A 370 -7.76 10.47 11.53
C ASP A 370 -8.05 9.28 12.47
N MET A 371 -7.37 8.14 12.26
CA MET A 371 -7.51 6.98 13.14
C MET A 371 -7.03 7.25 14.56
N ILE A 372 -5.90 7.95 14.71
CA ILE A 372 -5.38 8.37 16.02
C ILE A 372 -6.37 9.32 16.71
N ALA A 373 -6.94 10.27 15.96
CA ALA A 373 -7.83 11.31 16.48
C ALA A 373 -9.22 10.80 16.93
N ARG A 374 -9.64 9.61 16.47
CA ARG A 374 -10.93 8.99 16.88
C ARG A 374 -10.91 8.46 18.32
N GLU A 375 -9.73 8.23 18.90
CA GLU A 375 -9.59 7.72 20.25
C GLU A 375 -9.43 8.87 21.26
N PRO A 376 -10.01 8.77 22.48
CA PRO A 376 -9.76 9.76 23.52
C PRO A 376 -8.32 9.63 24.02
N LEU A 377 -7.42 10.40 23.41
CA LEU A 377 -5.99 10.41 23.72
C LEU A 377 -5.64 11.09 25.04
N HIS A 378 -6.61 11.68 25.75
CA HIS A 378 -6.35 12.43 26.98
C HIS A 378 -6.03 11.54 28.20
N THR A 379 -6.18 10.23 28.10
CA THR A 379 -5.76 9.30 29.16
C THR A 379 -4.24 9.17 29.17
N PRO A 380 -3.56 9.30 30.32
CA PRO A 380 -2.10 9.24 30.41
C PRO A 380 -1.49 8.03 29.68
N GLY A 381 -2.06 6.84 29.84
CA GLY A 381 -1.55 5.64 29.20
C GLY A 381 -1.55 5.69 27.67
N LYS A 382 -2.61 6.24 27.06
CA LYS A 382 -2.69 6.40 25.60
C LYS A 382 -1.77 7.51 25.11
N THR A 383 -1.65 8.63 25.83
CA THR A 383 -0.70 9.71 25.53
C THR A 383 0.74 9.19 25.49
N TYR A 384 1.16 8.47 26.52
CA TYR A 384 2.51 7.91 26.59
C TYR A 384 2.74 6.83 25.54
N ALA A 385 1.75 5.96 25.29
CA ALA A 385 1.85 4.96 24.22
C ALA A 385 2.04 5.61 22.85
N LEU A 386 1.28 6.66 22.56
CA LEU A 386 1.41 7.43 21.32
C LEU A 386 2.77 8.13 21.23
N ALA A 387 3.15 8.89 22.26
CA ALA A 387 4.41 9.65 22.27
C ALA A 387 5.64 8.73 22.12
N MET A 388 5.69 7.64 22.89
CA MET A 388 6.80 6.69 22.83
C MET A 388 6.82 5.90 21.52
N GLY A 389 5.64 5.53 21.00
CA GLY A 389 5.52 4.88 19.69
C GLY A 389 6.04 5.76 18.56
N LEU A 390 5.64 7.04 18.54
CA LEU A 390 6.15 8.00 17.55
C LEU A 390 7.64 8.25 17.70
N ALA A 391 8.13 8.45 18.93
CA ALA A 391 9.56 8.68 19.19
C ALA A 391 10.41 7.51 18.69
N MET A 392 10.10 6.29 19.12
CA MET A 392 10.85 5.10 18.74
C MET A 392 10.71 4.76 17.26
N GLY A 393 9.59 5.12 16.63
CA GLY A 393 9.40 4.86 15.21
C GLY A 393 10.06 5.89 14.29
N MET A 394 10.04 7.17 14.66
CA MET A 394 10.63 8.24 13.85
C MET A 394 12.15 8.28 13.95
N LEU A 395 12.73 7.91 15.10
CA LEU A 395 14.18 7.94 15.34
C LEU A 395 15.01 7.26 14.23
N PRO A 396 14.82 5.97 13.90
CA PRO A 396 15.61 5.31 12.84
C PRO A 396 15.33 5.84 11.43
N ILE A 397 14.16 6.46 11.19
CA ILE A 397 13.80 7.04 9.90
C ILE A 397 14.52 8.38 9.70
N LEU A 398 14.50 9.23 10.73
CA LEU A 398 15.07 10.58 10.72
C LEU A 398 16.58 10.59 10.95
N VAL A 399 17.10 9.59 11.65
CA VAL A 399 18.53 9.42 11.95
C VAL A 399 19.02 8.08 11.38
N PRO A 400 19.27 7.99 10.06
CA PRO A 400 19.83 6.79 9.45
C PRO A 400 21.17 6.43 10.11
N GLY A 401 21.39 5.14 10.37
CA GLY A 401 22.62 4.67 11.02
C GLY A 401 22.57 4.71 12.56
N LEU A 402 21.49 5.16 13.19
CA LEU A 402 21.33 5.20 14.65
C LEU A 402 21.71 3.87 15.35
N TYR A 403 21.30 2.75 14.75
CA TYR A 403 21.54 1.41 15.29
C TYR A 403 22.73 0.68 14.64
N GLN A 404 23.54 1.34 13.80
CA GLN A 404 24.54 0.66 12.95
C GLN A 404 25.60 -0.15 13.73
N ASN A 405 25.86 0.22 14.98
CA ASN A 405 26.84 -0.44 15.86
C ASN A 405 26.20 -1.48 16.81
N PHE A 406 24.89 -1.71 16.73
CA PHE A 406 24.20 -2.68 17.58
C PHE A 406 24.28 -4.11 16.99
N PRO A 407 23.99 -5.16 17.77
CA PRO A 407 23.87 -6.51 17.23
C PRO A 407 22.81 -6.60 16.13
N ALA A 408 23.03 -7.46 15.12
CA ALA A 408 22.18 -7.58 13.94
C ALA A 408 20.67 -7.75 14.27
N GLY A 409 20.35 -8.51 15.32
CA GLY A 409 18.95 -8.68 15.76
C GLY A 409 18.28 -7.38 16.22
N VAL A 410 19.03 -6.49 16.89
CA VAL A 410 18.50 -5.17 17.30
C VAL A 410 18.34 -4.27 16.09
N GLN A 411 19.32 -4.26 15.18
CA GLN A 411 19.23 -3.46 13.95
C GLN A 411 18.02 -3.84 13.10
N MET A 412 17.73 -5.14 13.02
CA MET A 412 16.63 -5.64 12.21
C MET A 412 15.26 -5.21 12.72
N VAL A 413 15.06 -5.17 14.04
CA VAL A 413 13.79 -4.79 14.67
C VAL A 413 13.70 -3.28 14.87
N PHE A 414 14.70 -2.67 15.51
CA PHE A 414 14.68 -1.26 15.89
C PHE A 414 15.17 -0.32 14.79
N GLY A 415 15.93 -0.82 13.80
CA GLY A 415 16.24 -0.06 12.59
C GLY A 415 15.03 0.12 11.66
N ASN A 416 13.98 -0.69 11.82
CA ASN A 416 12.71 -0.48 11.13
C ASN A 416 11.79 0.40 11.99
N GLY A 417 11.61 1.66 11.59
CA GLY A 417 10.80 2.63 12.33
C GLY A 417 9.37 2.19 12.59
N MET A 418 8.76 1.44 11.69
CA MET A 418 7.39 0.96 11.93
C MET A 418 7.37 -0.13 13.01
N ALA A 419 8.27 -1.10 12.94
CA ALA A 419 8.37 -2.16 13.93
C ALA A 419 8.72 -1.59 15.32
N ALA A 420 9.74 -0.72 15.38
CA ALA A 420 10.17 -0.04 16.60
C ALA A 420 9.02 0.74 17.26
N GLY A 421 8.31 1.56 16.48
CA GLY A 421 7.21 2.38 16.98
C GLY A 421 6.01 1.55 17.45
N THR A 422 5.63 0.53 16.68
CA THR A 422 4.47 -0.33 16.99
C THR A 422 4.71 -1.15 18.24
N LEU A 423 5.85 -1.83 18.34
CA LEU A 423 6.19 -2.64 19.51
C LEU A 423 6.24 -1.79 20.78
N THR A 424 6.83 -0.59 20.68
CA THR A 424 6.88 0.35 21.80
C THR A 424 5.48 0.81 22.21
N ALA A 425 4.64 1.20 21.25
CA ALA A 425 3.27 1.66 21.53
C ALA A 425 2.45 0.56 22.21
N ILE A 426 2.52 -0.69 21.72
CA ILE A 426 1.81 -1.84 22.30
C ILE A 426 2.29 -2.11 23.71
N LEU A 427 3.61 -2.14 23.92
CA LEU A 427 4.20 -2.42 25.22
C LEU A 427 3.78 -1.37 26.25
N VAL A 428 3.92 -0.09 25.92
CA VAL A 428 3.53 1.02 26.82
C VAL A 428 2.03 0.96 27.11
N ASN A 429 1.18 0.83 26.08
CA ASN A 429 -0.27 0.73 26.27
C ASN A 429 -0.66 -0.47 27.16
N SER A 430 0.00 -1.61 26.99
CA SER A 430 -0.27 -2.81 27.79
C SER A 430 0.17 -2.64 29.25
N LEU A 431 1.31 -2.00 29.50
CA LEU A 431 1.79 -1.70 30.86
C LEU A 431 0.84 -0.80 31.62
N PHE A 432 0.33 0.26 30.98
CA PHE A 432 -0.64 1.17 31.60
C PHE A 432 -1.98 0.46 31.88
N ASN A 433 -2.51 -0.30 30.92
CA ASN A 433 -3.73 -1.08 31.11
C ASN A 433 -3.61 -2.09 32.26
N TRP A 434 -2.43 -2.68 32.45
CA TRP A 434 -2.16 -3.61 33.55
C TRP A 434 -2.06 -2.89 34.90
N SER A 435 -1.40 -1.73 34.94
CA SER A 435 -1.31 -0.89 36.14
C SER A 435 -2.69 -0.44 36.63
N GLU A 436 -3.53 0.07 35.72
CA GLU A 436 -4.88 0.52 36.04
C GLU A 436 -5.77 -0.61 36.59
N LYS A 437 -5.69 -1.80 35.99
CA LYS A 437 -6.40 -3.00 36.50
C LYS A 437 -5.96 -3.38 37.92
N ARG A 438 -4.67 -3.30 38.23
CA ARG A 438 -4.15 -3.60 39.58
C ARG A 438 -4.63 -2.57 40.61
N THR A 439 -4.64 -1.29 40.26
CA THR A 439 -5.14 -0.23 41.14
C THR A 439 -6.63 -0.43 41.43
N GLN A 440 -7.45 -0.75 40.41
CA GLN A 440 -8.87 -1.04 40.62
C GLN A 440 -9.12 -2.28 41.48
N ALA A 441 -8.29 -3.33 41.36
CA ALA A 441 -8.39 -4.52 42.21
C ALA A 441 -8.07 -4.22 43.68
N ARG A 442 -7.06 -3.36 43.94
CA ARG A 442 -6.69 -2.93 45.30
C ARG A 442 -7.71 -2.01 45.97
N VAL A 443 -8.48 -1.25 45.19
CA VAL A 443 -9.57 -0.39 45.73
C VAL A 443 -10.82 -1.20 46.08
N LYS A 444 -10.96 -2.41 45.51
CA LYS A 444 -12.11 -3.31 45.76
C LYS A 444 -11.85 -4.34 46.87
N SER A 445 -10.60 -4.54 47.29
CA SER A 445 -10.18 -5.36 48.44
C SER A 445 -10.05 -4.50 49.67
#